data_AF-A0A9Q3DHV2-F1
#
_entry.id   AF-A0A9Q3DHV2-F1
#
_cell.length_a   1.000
_cell.length_b   1.000
_cell.length_c   1.000
_cell.angle_alpha   90.00
_cell.angle_beta   90.00
_cell.angle_gamma   90.00
#
_symmetry.space_group_name_H-M   'P 1'
#
loop_
_entity.id
_entity.type
_entity.pdbx_description
1 polymer ?
#
loop_
_entity_poly.entity_id
_entity_poly.type
_entity_poly.pdbx_seq_one_letter_code
_entity_poly.pdbx_strand_id
1 'polypeptide(L)'
;MHPSFIKVFDFKLHLLQAFSSFTTPKALQRLLLLQTLNSLQFIDALSSNSDSDIQEDIILLDIITSQRYINPCRRYPSYYMYMMNDLQTLSSEKLLQLCRPTHESFEKLVAKIQADKKFQNSSQNKQHNPAIQLAVALSMLRSNGNGDALGKIGMLFGISHGAIGLYTQRVIQILMKLKRKVIVWPTI
;
A
#
# COMPACT_ATOMS: atom_id res chain seq x y z
N MET A 1 -29.30 -33.72 -27.84
CA MET A 1 -28.95 -32.28 -27.66
C MET A 1 -29.89 -31.71 -26.60
N HIS A 2 -29.36 -31.40 -25.42
CA HIS A 2 -30.15 -31.18 -24.21
C HIS A 2 -30.64 -29.71 -24.12
N PRO A 3 -31.94 -29.45 -23.86
CA PRO A 3 -32.58 -28.11 -23.96
C PRO A 3 -32.20 -27.11 -22.84
N SER A 4 -31.25 -27.46 -21.97
CA SER A 4 -30.80 -26.65 -20.84
C SER A 4 -29.71 -25.63 -21.19
N PHE A 5 -28.97 -25.84 -22.29
CA PHE A 5 -27.87 -24.93 -22.70
C PHE A 5 -28.36 -23.62 -23.32
N ILE A 6 -29.54 -23.63 -23.97
CA ILE A 6 -30.08 -22.45 -24.69
C ILE A 6 -30.55 -21.37 -23.69
N LYS A 7 -31.15 -21.76 -22.55
CA LYS A 7 -31.65 -20.82 -21.54
C LYS A 7 -30.56 -20.05 -20.80
N VAL A 8 -29.38 -20.65 -20.61
CA VAL A 8 -28.24 -20.01 -19.93
C VAL A 8 -27.59 -18.96 -20.83
N PHE A 9 -27.56 -19.20 -22.15
CA PHE A 9 -26.97 -18.27 -23.11
C PHE A 9 -27.84 -17.02 -23.31
N ASP A 10 -29.16 -17.18 -23.36
CA ASP A 10 -30.12 -16.05 -23.47
C ASP A 10 -30.08 -15.13 -22.24
N PHE A 11 -29.93 -15.68 -21.03
CA PHE A 11 -29.79 -14.87 -19.81
C PHE A 11 -28.49 -14.06 -19.80
N LYS A 12 -27.42 -14.62 -20.37
CA LYS A 12 -26.10 -13.98 -20.50
C LYS A 12 -26.13 -12.79 -21.47
N LEU A 13 -26.87 -12.91 -22.57
CA LEU A 13 -27.04 -11.85 -23.56
C LEU A 13 -27.93 -10.71 -23.01
N HIS A 14 -29.00 -11.05 -22.30
CA HIS A 14 -29.90 -10.06 -21.70
C HIS A 14 -29.24 -9.21 -20.61
N LEU A 15 -28.39 -9.83 -19.78
CA LEU A 15 -27.64 -9.11 -18.76
C LEU A 15 -26.61 -8.16 -19.38
N LEU A 16 -25.81 -8.61 -20.35
CA LEU A 16 -24.83 -7.76 -21.03
C LEU A 16 -25.48 -6.56 -21.75
N GLN A 17 -26.65 -6.76 -22.36
CA GLN A 17 -27.41 -5.67 -23.00
C GLN A 17 -27.97 -4.68 -21.98
N ALA A 18 -28.50 -5.15 -20.84
CA ALA A 18 -28.99 -4.31 -19.75
C ALA A 18 -27.89 -3.47 -19.05
N PHE A 19 -26.63 -3.92 -19.09
CA PHE A 19 -25.50 -3.19 -18.48
C PHE A 19 -24.95 -2.07 -19.35
N SER A 20 -25.16 -2.13 -20.68
CA SER A 20 -24.68 -1.10 -21.61
C SER A 20 -25.47 0.22 -21.55
N SER A 21 -26.67 0.20 -20.97
CA SER A 21 -27.62 1.32 -20.96
C SER A 21 -27.58 2.18 -19.69
N PHE A 22 -26.77 1.84 -18.67
CA PHE A 22 -26.66 2.62 -17.44
C PHE A 22 -25.40 3.49 -17.41
N THR A 23 -25.59 4.80 -17.55
CA THR A 23 -24.56 5.83 -17.34
C THR A 23 -24.19 5.93 -15.85
N THR A 24 -23.32 5.04 -15.40
CA THR A 24 -22.76 5.07 -14.03
C THR A 24 -21.33 5.64 -14.06
N PRO A 25 -20.90 6.37 -13.00
CA PRO A 25 -19.54 6.88 -12.90
C PRO A 25 -18.51 5.74 -13.05
N LYS A 26 -17.37 6.02 -13.70
CA LYS A 26 -16.33 5.02 -14.05
C LYS A 26 -15.92 4.10 -12.90
N ALA A 27 -15.99 4.57 -11.66
CA ALA A 27 -15.69 3.78 -10.46
C ALA A 27 -16.74 2.68 -10.19
N LEU A 28 -18.03 2.98 -10.39
CA LEU A 28 -19.12 2.01 -10.23
C LEU A 28 -19.13 0.97 -11.36
N GLN A 29 -18.84 1.40 -12.61
CA GLN A 29 -18.66 0.46 -13.73
C GLN A 29 -17.54 -0.55 -13.44
N ARG A 30 -16.41 -0.08 -12.91
CA ARG A 30 -15.28 -0.93 -12.54
C ARG A 30 -15.64 -1.88 -11.39
N LEU A 31 -16.36 -1.41 -10.37
CA LEU A 31 -16.82 -2.23 -9.25
C LEU A 31 -17.75 -3.34 -9.71
N LEU A 32 -18.70 -3.00 -10.58
CA LEU A 32 -19.65 -3.95 -11.14
C LEU A 32 -18.95 -5.02 -11.99
N LEU A 33 -17.97 -4.60 -12.81
CA LEU A 33 -17.16 -5.51 -13.63
C LEU A 33 -16.37 -6.50 -12.76
N LEU A 34 -15.74 -6.03 -11.67
CA LEU A 34 -15.06 -6.89 -10.71
C LEU A 34 -16.03 -7.88 -10.05
N GLN A 35 -17.22 -7.42 -9.66
CA GLN A 35 -18.24 -8.28 -9.06
C GLN A 35 -18.72 -9.37 -10.03
N THR A 36 -18.84 -9.05 -11.32
CA THR A 36 -19.20 -10.04 -12.36
C THR A 36 -18.07 -11.00 -12.70
N LEU A 37 -16.80 -10.58 -12.62
CA LEU A 37 -15.67 -11.48 -12.86
C LEU A 37 -15.51 -12.48 -11.71
N ASN A 38 -15.66 -12.02 -10.47
CA ASN A 38 -15.62 -12.89 -9.30
C ASN A 38 -16.72 -13.96 -9.32
N SER A 39 -17.94 -13.60 -9.72
CA SER A 39 -19.03 -14.58 -9.81
C SER A 39 -18.82 -15.61 -10.93
N LEU A 40 -18.13 -15.23 -12.02
CA LEU A 40 -17.76 -16.16 -13.09
C LEU A 40 -16.62 -17.10 -12.68
N GLN A 41 -15.58 -16.60 -11.99
CA GLN A 41 -14.50 -17.42 -11.46
C GLN A 41 -15.01 -18.45 -10.44
N PHE A 42 -15.97 -18.06 -9.59
CA PHE A 42 -16.61 -18.96 -8.64
C PHE A 42 -17.32 -20.14 -9.32
N ILE A 43 -17.99 -19.91 -10.45
CA ILE A 43 -18.68 -20.96 -11.22
C ILE A 43 -17.66 -21.90 -11.89
N ASP A 44 -16.54 -21.37 -12.38
CA ASP A 44 -15.49 -22.16 -13.04
C ASP A 44 -14.72 -23.05 -12.05
N ALA A 45 -14.48 -22.54 -10.83
CA ALA A 45 -13.84 -23.29 -9.75
C ALA A 45 -14.70 -24.47 -9.25
N LEU A 46 -16.03 -24.31 -9.15
CA LEU A 46 -16.96 -25.40 -8.82
C LEU A 46 -17.00 -26.50 -9.88
N SER A 47 -16.51 -26.24 -11.11
CA SER A 47 -16.47 -27.23 -12.18
C SER A 47 -15.18 -28.08 -12.19
N SER A 48 -14.14 -27.66 -11.46
CA SER A 48 -12.80 -28.24 -11.51
C SER A 48 -12.54 -29.12 -10.27
N ASN A 49 -12.97 -30.39 -10.32
CA ASN A 49 -12.73 -31.36 -9.24
C ASN A 49 -11.30 -31.96 -9.29
N SER A 50 -10.38 -31.45 -8.45
CA SER A 50 -9.28 -32.21 -7.81
C SER A 50 -8.36 -31.27 -7.01
N ASP A 51 -8.00 -31.68 -5.78
CA ASP A 51 -7.19 -30.99 -4.73
C ASP A 51 -7.90 -29.85 -3.96
N SER A 52 -8.96 -30.24 -3.24
CA SER A 52 -9.92 -29.37 -2.54
C SER A 52 -9.29 -28.31 -1.64
N ASP A 53 -8.31 -28.66 -0.81
CA ASP A 53 -7.97 -27.81 0.33
C ASP A 53 -7.11 -26.59 -0.07
N ILE A 54 -6.14 -26.80 -0.96
CA ILE A 54 -5.28 -25.71 -1.46
C ILE A 54 -6.07 -24.85 -2.47
N GLN A 55 -6.91 -25.48 -3.28
CA GLN A 55 -7.74 -24.80 -4.26
C GLN A 55 -8.78 -23.89 -3.56
N GLU A 56 -9.42 -24.37 -2.49
CA GLU A 56 -10.35 -23.59 -1.67
C GLU A 56 -9.66 -22.37 -1.02
N ASP A 57 -8.46 -22.53 -0.47
CA ASP A 57 -7.68 -21.43 0.11
C ASP A 57 -7.31 -20.37 -0.93
N ILE A 58 -6.92 -20.79 -2.14
CA ILE A 58 -6.59 -19.87 -3.25
C ILE A 58 -7.85 -19.11 -3.70
N ILE A 59 -8.98 -19.80 -3.84
CA ILE A 59 -10.27 -19.19 -4.20
C ILE A 59 -10.70 -18.20 -3.12
N LEU A 60 -10.58 -18.57 -1.84
CA LEU A 60 -10.89 -17.69 -0.72
C LEU A 60 -10.01 -16.44 -0.71
N LEU A 61 -8.70 -16.58 -0.97
CA LEU A 61 -7.78 -15.46 -1.11
C LEU A 61 -8.12 -14.56 -2.30
N ASP A 62 -8.55 -15.12 -3.43
CA ASP A 62 -8.98 -14.36 -4.61
C ASP A 62 -10.27 -13.56 -4.33
N ILE A 63 -11.23 -14.16 -3.63
CA ILE A 63 -12.45 -13.49 -3.15
C ILE A 63 -12.10 -12.35 -2.18
N ILE A 64 -11.23 -12.59 -1.20
CA ILE A 64 -10.84 -11.56 -0.22
C ILE A 64 -10.07 -10.42 -0.88
N THR A 65 -9.17 -10.72 -1.83
CA THR A 65 -8.35 -9.73 -2.52
C THR A 65 -9.15 -8.90 -3.52
N SER A 66 -10.13 -9.51 -4.21
CA SER A 66 -11.03 -8.81 -5.13
C SER A 66 -12.03 -7.90 -4.40
N GLN A 67 -12.44 -8.27 -3.17
CA GLN A 67 -13.28 -7.43 -2.31
C GLN A 67 -12.51 -6.30 -1.60
N ARG A 68 -11.17 -6.33 -1.60
CA ARG A 68 -10.29 -5.36 -0.92
C ARG A 68 -10.50 -3.91 -1.38
N TYR A 69 -10.96 -3.71 -2.61
CA TYR A 69 -11.20 -2.39 -3.19
C TYR A 69 -12.66 -1.93 -3.09
N ILE A 70 -13.55 -2.72 -2.46
CA ILE A 70 -14.94 -2.33 -2.22
C ILE A 70 -15.02 -1.17 -1.22
N ASN A 71 -14.21 -1.23 -0.18
CA ASN A 71 -14.14 -0.16 0.81
C ASN A 71 -13.09 0.88 0.39
N PRO A 72 -13.42 2.19 0.47
CA PRO A 72 -12.42 3.22 0.28
C PRO A 72 -11.30 3.04 1.30
N CYS A 73 -10.05 3.26 0.87
CA CYS A 73 -8.90 3.25 1.78
C CYS A 73 -9.21 4.16 2.97
N ARG A 74 -9.25 3.60 4.20
CA ARG A 74 -9.49 4.37 5.41
C ARG A 74 -8.38 5.41 5.53
N ARG A 75 -8.73 6.68 5.34
CA ARG A 75 -7.90 7.78 5.81
C ARG A 75 -8.08 7.82 7.32
N TYR A 76 -6.99 7.68 8.06
CA TYR A 76 -7.04 7.92 9.49
C TYR A 76 -7.51 9.35 9.73
N PRO A 77 -8.47 9.59 10.66
CA PRO A 77 -8.86 10.94 11.02
C PRO A 77 -7.60 11.69 11.39
N SER A 78 -7.41 12.86 10.80
CA SER A 78 -6.10 13.50 10.84
C SER A 78 -5.85 14.18 12.18
N TYR A 79 -5.35 13.40 13.13
CA TYR A 79 -4.70 13.91 14.33
C TYR A 79 -3.21 14.06 14.00
N TYR A 80 -2.87 14.99 13.10
CA TYR A 80 -1.49 15.20 12.66
C TYR A 80 -0.66 15.66 13.86
N MET A 81 0.07 14.77 14.50
CA MET A 81 0.98 15.14 15.60
C MET A 81 2.28 15.74 15.06
N TYR A 82 2.70 15.30 13.86
CA TYR A 82 3.93 15.72 13.23
C TYR A 82 3.72 16.03 11.74
N MET A 83 3.35 17.27 11.42
CA MET A 83 3.46 17.82 10.07
C MET A 83 4.91 18.31 9.83
N MET A 84 5.23 18.69 8.59
CA MET A 84 6.59 19.00 8.11
C MET A 84 7.39 20.01 8.97
N ASN A 85 6.72 20.93 9.66
CA ASN A 85 7.35 21.94 10.52
C ASN A 85 7.69 21.39 11.93
N ASP A 86 7.16 20.22 12.30
CA ASP A 86 7.23 19.71 13.66
C ASP A 86 8.48 18.85 13.90
N LEU A 87 9.04 18.22 12.85
CA LEU A 87 10.24 17.37 13.01
C LEU A 87 11.50 18.19 13.33
N GLN A 88 11.62 19.39 12.76
CA GLN A 88 12.77 20.29 13.02
C GLN A 88 12.60 21.04 14.34
N THR A 89 11.37 21.37 14.74
CA THR A 89 11.07 22.06 16.00
C THR A 89 10.97 21.11 17.19
N LEU A 90 11.05 19.80 16.95
CA LEU A 90 10.95 18.78 17.97
C LEU A 90 12.14 18.80 18.93
N SER A 91 11.85 18.66 20.23
CA SER A 91 12.88 18.38 21.22
C SER A 91 13.65 17.12 20.83
N SER A 92 14.95 17.14 21.07
CA SER A 92 15.85 16.00 20.84
C SER A 92 15.33 14.70 21.47
N GLU A 93 14.74 14.77 22.66
CA GLU A 93 14.16 13.60 23.35
C GLU A 93 13.00 12.98 22.56
N LYS A 94 12.11 13.80 22.03
CA LYS A 94 10.97 13.35 21.23
C LYS A 94 11.44 12.76 19.91
N LEU A 95 12.45 13.36 19.27
CA LEU A 95 13.02 12.85 18.03
C LEU A 95 13.70 11.48 18.25
N LEU A 96 14.44 11.34 19.36
CA LEU A 96 15.02 10.06 19.78
C LEU A 96 13.94 8.99 20.01
N GLN A 97 12.85 9.33 20.70
CA GLN A 97 11.72 8.41 20.91
C GLN A 97 11.06 7.99 19.59
N LEU A 98 10.97 8.90 18.62
CA LEU A 98 10.36 8.63 17.31
C LEU A 98 11.25 7.76 16.42
N CYS A 99 12.50 8.17 16.22
CA CYS A 99 13.35 7.67 15.13
C CYS A 99 14.67 7.03 15.60
N ARG A 100 15.12 7.28 16.85
CA ARG A 100 16.45 6.99 17.44
C ARG A 100 17.68 7.86 17.12
N PRO A 101 17.85 8.57 15.98
CA PRO A 101 19.03 9.41 15.79
C PRO A 101 18.92 10.71 16.59
N THR A 102 20.06 11.34 16.87
CA THR A 102 20.10 12.74 17.30
C THR A 102 19.65 13.66 16.16
N HIS A 103 19.22 14.87 16.51
CA HIS A 103 18.76 15.88 15.53
C HIS A 103 19.83 16.17 14.47
N GLU A 104 21.07 16.40 14.89
CA GLU A 104 22.22 16.60 13.99
C GLU A 104 22.44 15.42 13.03
N SER A 105 22.37 14.18 13.54
CA SER A 105 22.53 12.98 12.71
C SER A 105 21.39 12.83 11.71
N PHE A 106 20.17 13.15 12.14
CA PHE A 106 18.99 13.13 11.31
C PHE A 106 19.09 14.14 10.17
N GLU A 107 19.44 15.40 10.45
CA GLU A 107 19.61 16.44 9.44
C GLU A 107 20.72 16.12 8.45
N LYS A 108 21.87 15.64 8.92
CA LYS A 108 22.96 15.17 8.04
C LYS A 108 22.49 14.05 7.12
N LEU A 109 21.66 13.14 7.61
CA LEU A 109 21.12 12.05 6.81
C LEU A 109 20.12 12.58 5.78
N VAL A 110 19.20 13.47 6.17
CA VAL A 110 18.26 14.15 5.26
C VAL A 110 19.00 14.86 4.13
N ALA A 111 20.04 15.63 4.45
CA ALA A 111 20.85 16.35 3.48
C ALA A 111 21.54 15.42 2.47
N LYS A 112 21.95 14.20 2.89
CA LYS A 112 22.55 13.20 2.00
C LYS A 112 21.53 12.50 1.10
N ILE A 113 20.32 12.27 1.60
CA ILE A 113 19.32 11.49 0.86
C ILE A 113 18.46 12.37 -0.09
N GLN A 114 18.25 13.65 0.24
CA GLN A 114 17.35 14.55 -0.51
C GLN A 114 17.75 14.74 -1.99
N ALA A 115 19.02 14.56 -2.31
CA ALA A 115 19.54 14.69 -3.68
C ALA A 115 19.26 13.45 -4.56
N ASP A 116 18.81 12.31 -4.00
CA ASP A 116 18.52 11.12 -4.79
C ASP A 116 17.22 11.29 -5.59
N LYS A 117 17.26 10.87 -6.86
CA LYS A 117 16.13 10.87 -7.80
C LYS A 117 14.89 10.17 -7.24
N LYS A 118 15.02 9.24 -6.29
CA LYS A 118 13.89 8.53 -5.66
C LYS A 118 12.97 9.43 -4.82
N PHE A 119 13.45 10.61 -4.40
CA PHE A 119 12.63 11.63 -3.74
C PHE A 119 12.20 12.76 -4.67
N GLN A 120 12.61 12.68 -5.94
CA GLN A 120 12.17 13.60 -6.98
C GLN A 120 11.00 12.94 -7.73
N ASN A 121 9.94 13.69 -7.97
CA ASN A 121 8.81 13.23 -8.74
C ASN A 121 8.64 14.07 -10.00
N SER A 122 8.42 13.41 -11.14
CA SER A 122 8.03 14.06 -12.40
C SER A 122 6.51 14.14 -12.57
N SER A 123 5.72 13.63 -11.63
CA SER A 123 4.25 13.70 -11.68
C SER A 123 3.70 15.03 -11.13
N GLN A 124 2.46 15.38 -11.49
CA GLN A 124 1.76 16.55 -10.95
C GLN A 124 1.53 16.49 -9.43
N ASN A 125 1.52 15.30 -8.84
CA ASN A 125 1.40 15.14 -7.39
C ASN A 125 2.77 15.27 -6.72
N LYS A 126 2.91 16.29 -5.88
CA LYS A 126 4.13 16.49 -5.07
C LYS A 126 4.37 15.28 -4.17
N GLN A 127 5.58 14.74 -4.23
CA GLN A 127 6.01 13.73 -3.25
C GLN A 127 6.15 14.37 -1.86
N HIS A 128 5.96 13.55 -0.84
CA HIS A 128 6.18 13.96 0.55
C HIS A 128 7.66 14.29 0.79
N ASN A 129 7.93 15.17 1.75
CA ASN A 129 9.29 15.59 2.09
C ASN A 129 10.19 14.39 2.47
N PRO A 130 11.43 14.30 1.95
CA PRO A 130 12.40 13.27 2.33
C PRO A 130 12.57 13.08 3.84
N ALA A 131 12.52 14.16 4.63
CA ALA A 131 12.63 14.12 6.09
C ALA A 131 11.48 13.33 6.71
N ILE A 132 10.24 13.52 6.24
CA ILE A 132 9.08 12.76 6.73
C ILE A 132 9.20 11.30 6.31
N GLN A 133 9.57 11.04 5.06
CA GLN A 133 9.76 9.66 4.58
C GLN A 133 10.83 8.93 5.40
N LEU A 134 11.93 9.61 5.73
CA LEU A 134 12.99 9.09 6.60
C LEU A 134 12.48 8.84 8.02
N ALA A 135 11.78 9.80 8.63
CA ALA A 135 11.24 9.64 9.98
C ALA A 135 10.29 8.44 10.08
N VAL A 136 9.36 8.31 9.12
CA VAL A 136 8.44 7.17 9.02
C VAL A 136 9.21 5.86 8.91
N ALA A 137 10.21 5.79 8.02
CA ALA A 137 11.01 4.58 7.82
C ALA A 137 11.78 4.19 9.10
N LEU A 138 12.40 5.16 9.79
CA LEU A 138 13.12 4.93 11.04
C LEU A 138 12.19 4.52 12.17
N SER A 139 11.00 5.13 12.28
CA SER A 139 9.97 4.71 13.24
C SER A 139 9.48 3.29 12.95
N MET A 140 9.40 2.88 11.68
CA MET A 140 9.04 1.52 11.28
C MET A 140 10.15 0.53 11.67
N LEU A 141 11.41 0.84 11.37
CA LEU A 141 12.56 0.01 11.75
C LEU A 141 12.76 -0.11 13.26
N ARG A 142 12.33 0.90 14.03
CA ARG A 142 12.29 0.85 15.50
C ARG A 142 11.19 -0.09 16.02
N SER A 143 10.12 -0.26 15.24
CA SER A 143 8.98 -1.05 15.66
C SER A 143 9.27 -2.54 15.50
N ASN A 144 8.76 -3.36 16.42
CA ASN A 144 9.11 -4.79 16.54
C ASN A 144 8.49 -5.71 15.45
N GLY A 145 8.23 -5.20 14.24
CA GLY A 145 7.68 -5.99 13.13
C GLY A 145 6.21 -6.41 13.25
N ASN A 146 5.53 -6.14 14.37
CA ASN A 146 4.12 -6.46 14.53
C ASN A 146 3.24 -5.55 13.67
N GLY A 147 2.19 -6.09 13.04
CA GLY A 147 1.27 -5.33 12.16
C GLY A 147 0.59 -4.13 12.85
N ASP A 148 0.48 -4.16 14.18
CA ASP A 148 -0.03 -3.06 15.01
C ASP A 148 0.83 -1.77 14.89
N ALA A 149 2.12 -1.91 14.57
CA ALA A 149 3.01 -0.77 14.36
C ALA A 149 2.58 0.10 13.17
N LEU A 150 2.06 -0.51 12.10
CA LEU A 150 1.62 0.24 10.91
C LEU A 150 0.44 1.14 11.22
N GLY A 151 -0.50 0.67 12.06
CA GLY A 151 -1.64 1.47 12.51
C GLY A 151 -1.19 2.68 13.34
N LYS A 152 -0.30 2.44 14.33
CA LYS A 152 0.25 3.49 15.20
C LYS A 152 1.04 4.54 14.40
N ILE A 153 1.92 4.11 13.50
CA ILE A 153 2.71 5.02 12.65
C ILE A 153 1.80 5.77 11.68
N GLY A 154 0.81 5.09 11.09
CA GLY A 154 -0.17 5.72 10.21
C GLY A 154 -1.00 6.80 10.89
N MET A 155 -1.42 6.57 12.13
CA MET A 155 -2.08 7.58 12.95
C MET A 155 -1.13 8.73 13.30
N LEU A 156 0.11 8.43 13.71
CA LEU A 156 1.08 9.41 14.18
C LEU A 156 1.47 10.43 13.11
N PHE A 157 1.69 9.96 11.88
CA PHE A 157 2.09 10.80 10.75
C PHE A 157 0.92 11.20 9.84
N GLY A 158 -0.28 10.65 10.05
CA GLY A 158 -1.45 10.87 9.18
C GLY A 158 -1.31 10.25 7.79
N ILE A 159 -0.72 9.05 7.70
CA ILE A 159 -0.33 8.40 6.44
C ILE A 159 -1.02 7.04 6.30
N SER A 160 -1.37 6.64 5.08
CA SER A 160 -1.93 5.32 4.80
C SER A 160 -0.87 4.21 4.88
N HIS A 161 -1.30 2.99 5.22
CA HIS A 161 -0.43 1.79 5.27
C HIS A 161 0.44 1.62 4.03
N GLY A 162 -0.15 1.76 2.84
CA GLY A 162 0.58 1.64 1.57
C GLY A 162 1.68 2.70 1.41
N ALA A 163 1.44 3.92 1.87
CA ALA A 163 2.44 4.99 1.83
C ALA A 163 3.59 4.74 2.83
N ILE A 164 3.31 4.18 4.02
CA ILE A 164 4.36 3.76 4.97
C ILE A 164 5.29 2.74 4.32
N GLY A 165 4.74 1.72 3.65
CA GLY A 165 5.52 0.73 2.92
C GLY A 165 6.39 1.35 1.82
N LEU A 166 5.80 2.23 1.01
CA LEU A 166 6.53 2.94 -0.06
C LEU A 166 7.68 3.80 0.49
N TYR A 167 7.46 4.53 1.57
CA TYR A 167 8.48 5.41 2.17
C TYR A 167 9.63 4.59 2.73
N THR A 168 9.29 3.52 3.46
CA THR A 168 10.27 2.60 4.05
C THR A 168 11.13 1.96 2.95
N GLN A 169 10.52 1.48 1.87
CA GLN A 169 11.23 0.88 0.74
C GLN A 169 12.21 1.87 0.08
N ARG A 170 11.77 3.11 -0.18
CA ARG A 170 12.62 4.15 -0.79
C ARG A 170 13.83 4.46 0.08
N VAL A 171 13.60 4.66 1.38
CA VAL A 171 14.65 4.98 2.35
C VAL A 171 15.66 3.83 2.45
N ILE A 172 15.21 2.58 2.60
CA ILE A 172 16.10 1.41 2.67
C ILE A 172 16.98 1.33 1.41
N GLN A 173 16.39 1.51 0.22
CA GLN A 173 17.14 1.45 -1.03
C GLN A 173 18.26 2.51 -1.09
N ILE A 174 18.04 3.70 -0.54
CA ILE A 174 19.02 4.78 -0.54
C ILE A 174 20.07 4.57 0.55
N LEU A 175 19.66 4.11 1.74
CA LEU A 175 20.59 3.72 2.80
C LEU A 175 21.53 2.60 2.33
N MET A 176 21.03 1.63 1.56
CA MET A 176 21.88 0.58 0.97
C MET A 176 22.87 1.11 -0.07
N LYS A 177 22.50 2.14 -0.84
CA LYS A 177 23.45 2.83 -1.73
C LYS A 177 24.52 3.59 -0.94
N LEU A 178 24.13 4.28 0.13
CA LEU A 178 25.04 5.02 1.00
C LEU A 178 25.98 4.09 1.77
N LYS A 179 25.48 2.95 2.24
CA LYS A 179 26.25 1.92 2.96
C LYS A 179 27.53 1.56 2.21
N ARG A 180 27.45 1.33 0.90
CA ARG A 180 28.61 0.96 0.06
C ARG A 180 29.73 2.02 0.05
N LYS A 181 29.41 3.28 0.35
CA LYS A 181 30.36 4.39 0.37
C LYS A 181 30.95 4.66 1.74
N VAL A 182 30.24 4.28 2.80
CA VAL A 182 30.53 4.70 4.19
C VAL A 182 31.03 3.53 5.04
N ILE A 183 30.51 2.32 4.79
CA ILE A 183 30.88 1.14 5.57
C ILE A 183 31.96 0.39 4.82
N VAL A 184 33.17 0.45 5.35
CA VAL A 184 34.30 -0.39 4.95
C VAL A 184 34.58 -1.31 6.13
N TRP A 185 34.64 -2.62 5.88
CA TRP A 185 35.14 -3.54 6.91
C TRP A 185 36.62 -3.28 7.12
N PRO A 186 37.10 -3.12 8.37
CA PRO A 186 38.52 -3.06 8.62
C PRO A 186 39.15 -4.31 8.01
N THR A 187 40.01 -4.09 7.02
CA THR A 187 40.80 -5.18 6.43
C THR A 187 41.85 -5.53 7.48
N ILE A 188 41.81 -6.76 7.95
CA ILE A 188 42.78 -7.32 8.92
C ILE A 188 44.04 -7.69 8.17
#